data_AF-A0A946YX65-F1
#
_entry.id   AF-A0A946YX65-F1
#
_cell.length_a   1.000
_cell.length_b   1.000
_cell.length_c   1.000
_cell.angle_alpha   90.00
_cell.angle_beta   90.00
_cell.angle_gamma   90.00
#
_symmetry.space_group_name_H-M   'P 1'
#
loop_
_entity.id
_entity.type
_entity.pdbx_description
1 polymer ?
#
loop_
_entity_poly.entity_id
_entity_poly.type
_entity_poly.pdbx_seq_one_letter_code
_entity_poly.pdbx_strand_id
1 'polypeptide(L)'
;MSLDEPAILPPGGDLQIVPGDKWIRGTLDGQTIVDSRQFSFVWETPYWPWWFFPRSHINAELAEQAKPDLSGDDPDGLVRYDLICGDRRLAGVARAYPNSPNAELRDLVAIEFDSLDHWFEEDVEVFVHPRSPFTRIDALASSRHVVVSIDGVVLAESHKP
;
A
#
# COMPACT_ATOMS: atom_id res chain seq x y z
N MET A 1 2.91 -23.26 3.42
CA MET A 1 4.05 -22.73 2.62
C MET A 1 4.68 -21.66 3.50
N SER A 2 5.90 -21.88 4.01
CA SER A 2 6.60 -20.84 4.78
C SER A 2 6.91 -19.71 3.82
N LEU A 3 6.35 -18.52 4.07
CA LEU A 3 6.76 -17.33 3.34
C LEU A 3 8.02 -16.83 4.07
N ASP A 4 9.18 -17.31 3.65
CA ASP A 4 10.45 -16.81 4.15
C ASP A 4 10.64 -15.37 3.63
N GLU A 5 11.32 -14.53 4.41
CA GLU A 5 11.64 -13.14 4.02
C GLU A 5 12.41 -13.13 2.68
N PRO A 6 12.11 -12.21 1.74
CA PRO A 6 12.81 -12.14 0.46
C PRO A 6 14.33 -12.16 0.65
N ALA A 7 14.97 -13.24 0.22
CA ALA A 7 16.38 -13.19 -0.10
C ALA A 7 16.52 -12.35 -1.37
N ILE A 8 16.96 -11.10 -1.22
CA ILE A 8 17.53 -10.19 -2.24
C ILE A 8 16.87 -10.36 -3.62
N LEU A 9 16.01 -9.40 -4.02
CA LEU A 9 15.41 -9.32 -5.36
C LEU A 9 16.40 -9.79 -6.44
N PRO A 10 16.08 -10.84 -7.22
CA PRO A 10 16.97 -11.24 -8.30
C PRO A 10 17.12 -10.06 -9.27
N PRO A 11 18.33 -9.78 -9.78
CA PRO A 11 18.49 -8.75 -10.79
C PRO A 11 17.64 -9.09 -12.01
N GLY A 12 16.55 -8.33 -12.21
CA GLY A 12 15.74 -8.33 -13.44
C GLY A 12 14.56 -9.29 -13.54
N GLY A 13 13.89 -9.73 -12.46
CA GLY A 13 12.73 -10.62 -12.62
C GLY A 13 11.75 -10.61 -11.45
N ASP A 14 10.60 -9.97 -11.67
CA ASP A 14 9.37 -9.94 -10.86
C ASP A 14 9.49 -9.35 -9.45
N LEU A 15 8.76 -8.24 -9.23
CA LEU A 15 8.58 -7.68 -7.90
C LEU A 15 7.83 -8.70 -7.03
N GLN A 16 8.35 -8.94 -5.81
CA GLN A 16 7.63 -9.76 -4.85
C GLN A 16 6.41 -9.02 -4.32
N ILE A 17 5.29 -9.75 -4.22
CA ILE A 17 4.00 -9.26 -3.78
C ILE A 17 3.52 -10.16 -2.65
N VAL A 18 3.10 -9.55 -1.54
CA VAL A 18 2.50 -10.26 -0.42
C VAL A 18 1.23 -9.52 -0.02
N PRO A 19 0.04 -10.16 -0.04
CA PRO A 19 -1.19 -9.54 0.42
C PRO A 19 -1.07 -9.11 1.89
N GLY A 20 -1.54 -7.91 2.19
CA GLY A 20 -1.68 -7.41 3.55
C GLY A 20 -3.06 -7.73 4.13
N ASP A 21 -3.13 -7.84 5.45
CA ASP A 21 -4.35 -8.18 6.22
C ASP A 21 -4.82 -7.05 7.14
N LYS A 22 -4.08 -5.94 7.18
CA LYS A 22 -4.37 -4.75 7.98
C LYS A 22 -5.36 -3.80 7.31
N TRP A 23 -5.86 -2.84 8.07
CA TRP A 23 -6.54 -1.66 7.58
C TRP A 23 -5.58 -0.49 7.49
N ILE A 24 -5.29 -0.04 6.27
CA ILE A 24 -4.39 1.09 6.02
C ILE A 24 -5.20 2.32 5.64
N ARG A 25 -4.89 3.46 6.28
CA ARG A 25 -5.45 4.76 5.94
C ARG A 25 -4.35 5.78 5.73
N GLY A 26 -4.54 6.67 4.76
CA GLY A 26 -3.66 7.81 4.49
C GLY A 26 -4.48 9.07 4.33
N THR A 27 -4.08 10.18 4.96
CA THR A 27 -4.84 11.44 4.94
C THR A 27 -3.98 12.63 4.51
N LEU A 28 -4.59 13.56 3.78
CA LEU A 28 -3.99 14.84 3.37
C LEU A 28 -5.01 15.95 3.61
N ASP A 29 -4.59 17.05 4.25
CA ASP A 29 -5.43 18.20 4.62
C ASP A 29 -6.73 17.77 5.35
N GLY A 30 -6.65 16.73 6.18
CA GLY A 30 -7.79 16.15 6.91
C GLY A 30 -8.77 15.31 6.06
N GLN A 31 -8.47 15.09 4.77
CA GLN A 31 -9.24 14.23 3.87
C GLN A 31 -8.60 12.84 3.77
N THR A 32 -9.42 11.79 3.79
CA THR A 32 -8.96 10.42 3.55
C THR A 32 -8.65 10.22 2.07
N ILE A 33 -7.37 10.00 1.75
CA ILE A 33 -6.86 9.71 0.41
C ILE A 33 -6.80 8.21 0.18
N VAL A 34 -6.39 7.44 1.18
CA VAL A 34 -6.39 5.97 1.15
C VAL A 34 -7.26 5.47 2.29
N ASP A 35 -8.18 4.56 1.99
CA ASP A 35 -8.88 3.73 2.96
C ASP A 35 -8.96 2.31 2.39
N SER A 36 -8.09 1.43 2.87
CA SER A 36 -7.95 0.12 2.28
C SER A 36 -7.78 -0.99 3.31
N ARG A 37 -8.58 -2.05 3.14
CA ARG A 37 -8.38 -3.37 3.78
C ARG A 37 -7.88 -4.42 2.80
N GLN A 38 -7.57 -4.00 1.57
CA GLN A 38 -7.02 -4.85 0.52
C GLN A 38 -5.84 -4.10 -0.08
N PHE A 39 -4.64 -4.48 0.32
CA PHE A 39 -3.41 -3.90 -0.19
C PHE A 39 -2.37 -5.01 -0.29
N SER A 40 -1.30 -4.72 -1.01
CA SER A 40 -0.15 -5.61 -1.09
C SER A 40 1.09 -4.90 -0.60
N PHE A 41 1.94 -5.64 0.10
CA PHE A 41 3.34 -5.30 0.25
C PHE A 41 4.06 -5.63 -1.06
N VAL A 42 4.74 -4.65 -1.65
CA VAL A 42 5.54 -4.83 -2.87
C VAL A 42 6.97 -4.41 -2.59
N TRP A 43 7.91 -5.30 -2.88
CA TRP A 43 9.34 -5.02 -2.72
C TRP A 43 9.93 -4.49 -4.02
N GLU A 44 10.07 -3.17 -4.10
CA GLU A 44 10.85 -2.50 -5.16
C GLU A 44 12.35 -2.46 -4.84
N THR A 45 12.71 -2.68 -3.57
CA THR A 45 14.08 -2.80 -3.07
C THR A 45 14.19 -3.99 -2.12
N PRO A 46 15.39 -4.53 -1.82
CA PRO A 46 15.52 -5.70 -0.95
C PRO A 46 15.34 -5.40 0.55
N TYR A 47 15.27 -4.12 0.96
CA TYR A 47 15.36 -3.74 2.37
C TYR A 47 14.00 -3.53 3.06
N TRP A 48 13.00 -3.04 2.33
CA TRP A 48 11.66 -2.83 2.86
C TRP A 48 10.60 -2.84 1.75
N PRO A 49 9.35 -3.23 2.08
CA PRO A 49 8.24 -3.14 1.15
C PRO A 49 7.63 -1.74 1.08
N TRP A 50 6.77 -1.57 0.07
CA TRP A 50 5.84 -0.47 -0.08
C TRP A 50 4.40 -0.97 -0.05
N TRP A 51 3.47 -0.12 0.38
CA TRP A 51 2.05 -0.41 0.23
C TRP A 51 1.58 -0.05 -1.16
N PHE A 52 0.98 -1.03 -1.80
CA PHE A 52 0.33 -0.90 -3.09
C PHE A 52 -1.17 -1.18 -2.91
N PHE A 53 -1.99 -0.23 -3.32
CA PHE A 53 -3.44 -0.26 -3.12
C PHE A 53 -4.16 -0.40 -4.46
N PRO A 54 -5.30 -1.12 -4.53
CA PRO A 54 -6.20 -1.03 -5.67
C PRO A 54 -6.51 0.43 -5.98
N ARG A 55 -6.50 0.78 -7.27
CA ARG A 55 -6.83 2.14 -7.72
C ARG A 55 -8.15 2.67 -7.15
N SER A 56 -9.14 1.79 -6.97
CA SER A 56 -10.45 2.09 -6.40
C SER A 56 -10.42 2.52 -4.93
N HIS A 57 -9.34 2.25 -4.20
CA HIS A 57 -9.17 2.62 -2.79
C HIS A 57 -8.43 3.95 -2.61
N ILE A 58 -8.08 4.61 -3.72
CA ILE A 58 -7.45 5.93 -3.73
C ILE A 58 -8.52 6.97 -4.07
N ASN A 59 -8.92 7.73 -3.05
CA ASN A 59 -9.88 8.82 -3.12
C ASN A 59 -9.23 10.12 -3.60
N ALA A 60 -8.64 10.06 -4.79
CA ALA A 60 -8.01 11.17 -5.49
C ALA A 60 -8.00 10.88 -7.00
N GLU A 61 -7.87 11.93 -7.81
CA GLU A 61 -7.54 11.78 -9.22
C GLU A 61 -6.04 11.46 -9.36
N LEU A 62 -5.72 10.62 -10.34
CA LEU A 62 -4.34 10.30 -10.72
C LEU A 62 -4.14 10.73 -12.16
N ALA A 63 -3.30 11.73 -12.37
CA ALA A 63 -2.95 12.21 -13.70
C ALA A 63 -1.56 11.70 -14.07
N GLU A 64 -1.47 10.89 -15.12
CA GLU A 64 -0.20 10.34 -15.59
C GLU A 64 0.79 11.46 -15.96
N GLN A 65 2.02 11.35 -15.48
CA GLN A 65 3.10 12.24 -15.89
C GLN A 65 3.63 11.79 -17.25
N ALA A 66 3.86 12.74 -18.15
CA ALA A 66 4.66 12.45 -19.34
C ALA A 66 6.06 12.02 -18.88
N LYS A 67 6.54 10.88 -19.37
CA LYS A 67 7.92 10.44 -19.09
C LYS A 67 8.88 11.55 -19.50
N PRO A 68 9.69 12.10 -18.58
CA PRO A 68 10.77 13.00 -18.97
C PRO A 68 11.73 12.21 -19.87
N ASP A 69 12.15 12.80 -21.00
CA ASP A 69 13.10 12.15 -21.94
C ASP A 69 14.45 11.76 -21.28
N LEU A 70 14.71 12.16 -20.02
CA LEU A 70 16.03 12.07 -19.36
C LEU A 70 16.03 11.73 -17.85
N SER A 71 14.93 11.31 -17.21
CA SER A 71 14.96 10.95 -15.76
C SER A 71 15.23 9.45 -15.57
N GLY A 72 16.51 9.08 -15.56
CA GLY A 72 17.00 7.72 -15.73
C GLY A 72 17.12 6.80 -14.50
N ASP A 73 16.29 6.94 -13.46
CA ASP A 73 16.36 6.06 -12.27
C ASP A 73 15.09 5.25 -11.97
N ASP A 74 14.01 5.46 -12.72
CA ASP A 74 12.77 4.70 -12.50
C ASP A 74 12.93 3.24 -13.00
N PRO A 75 12.49 2.24 -12.21
CA PRO A 75 12.41 0.85 -12.65
C PRO A 75 11.65 0.71 -13.98
N ASP A 76 12.04 -0.30 -14.77
CA ASP A 76 11.33 -0.58 -16.02
C ASP A 76 9.85 -0.86 -15.78
N GLY A 77 8.99 -0.39 -16.69
CA GLY A 77 7.55 -0.49 -16.59
C GLY A 77 6.87 0.41 -15.54
N LEU A 78 7.62 1.16 -14.73
CA LEU A 78 7.06 2.11 -13.77
C LEU A 78 6.46 3.33 -14.48
N VAL A 79 5.30 3.75 -14.01
CA VAL A 79 4.59 4.97 -14.43
C VAL A 79 4.31 5.83 -13.21
N ARG A 80 4.63 7.11 -13.30
CA ARG A 80 4.36 8.10 -12.25
C ARG A 80 3.08 8.87 -12.53
N TYR A 81 2.39 9.23 -11.46
CA TYR A 81 1.15 9.98 -11.47
C TYR A 81 1.25 11.16 -10.50
N ASP A 82 0.67 12.27 -10.91
CA ASP A 82 0.32 13.35 -10.00
C ASP A 82 -0.94 12.95 -9.24
N LEU A 83 -0.92 13.15 -7.92
CA LEU A 83 -2.07 12.97 -7.05
C LEU A 83 -2.83 14.30 -6.97
N ILE A 84 -4.09 14.31 -7.40
CA ILE A 84 -4.93 15.50 -7.41
C ILE A 84 -6.08 15.30 -6.42
N CYS A 85 -6.14 16.16 -5.41
CA CYS A 85 -7.15 16.13 -4.35
C CYS A 85 -7.72 17.54 -4.15
N GLY A 86 -8.94 17.76 -4.64
CA GLY A 86 -9.53 19.11 -4.69
C GLY A 86 -8.64 20.06 -5.49
N ASP A 87 -8.21 21.15 -4.85
CA ASP A 87 -7.33 22.17 -5.46
C ASP A 87 -5.83 21.85 -5.32
N ARG A 88 -5.47 20.77 -4.59
CA ARG A 88 -4.08 20.36 -4.39
C ARG A 88 -3.65 19.40 -5.49
N ARG A 89 -2.46 19.65 -6.05
CA ARG A 89 -1.76 18.75 -6.97
C ARG A 89 -0.39 18.44 -6.41
N LEU A 90 -0.14 17.17 -6.10
CA LEU A 90 1.17 16.66 -5.68
C LEU A 90 1.83 15.96 -6.87
N ALA A 91 2.93 16.52 -7.35
CA ALA A 91 3.55 16.05 -8.59
C ALA A 91 4.35 14.76 -8.37
N GLY A 92 4.07 13.71 -9.16
CA GLY A 92 4.86 12.49 -9.24
C GLY A 92 4.89 11.63 -7.98
N VAL A 93 3.95 11.84 -7.06
CA VAL A 93 3.90 11.18 -5.73
C VAL A 93 3.16 9.85 -5.74
N ALA A 94 2.61 9.43 -6.87
CA ALA A 94 2.00 8.12 -7.02
C ALA A 94 2.70 7.34 -8.14
N ARG A 95 2.79 6.02 -7.98
CA ARG A 95 3.43 5.14 -8.98
C ARG A 95 2.71 3.81 -9.12
N ALA A 96 2.76 3.26 -10.33
CA ALA A 96 2.15 1.97 -10.67
C ALA A 96 2.94 1.25 -11.77
N TYR A 97 2.61 -0.02 -12.00
CA TYR A 97 3.18 -0.86 -13.05
C TYR A 97 2.08 -1.37 -14.00
N PRO A 98 1.41 -0.48 -14.77
CA PRO A 98 0.22 -0.84 -15.56
C PRO A 98 0.50 -1.87 -16.66
N ASN A 99 1.74 -1.96 -17.13
CA ASN A 99 2.18 -2.89 -18.16
C ASN A 99 2.95 -4.10 -17.59
N SER A 100 2.89 -4.34 -16.28
CA SER A 100 3.59 -5.46 -15.65
C SER A 100 3.13 -6.81 -16.24
N PRO A 101 4.08 -7.74 -16.49
CA PRO A 101 3.72 -9.13 -16.82
C PRO A 101 2.94 -9.78 -15.68
N ASN A 102 3.17 -9.38 -14.42
CA ASN A 102 2.39 -9.82 -13.28
C ASN A 102 1.05 -9.05 -13.21
N ALA A 103 -0.04 -9.78 -13.40
CA ALA A 103 -1.40 -9.23 -13.41
C ALA A 103 -1.81 -8.57 -12.09
N GLU A 104 -1.31 -9.07 -10.96
CA GLU A 104 -1.64 -8.56 -9.64
C GLU A 104 -1.10 -7.14 -9.40
N LEU A 105 -0.09 -6.69 -10.17
CA LEU A 105 0.48 -5.34 -10.05
C LEU A 105 -0.22 -4.28 -10.90
N ARG A 106 -0.91 -4.68 -11.99
CA ARG A 106 -1.35 -3.73 -13.02
C ARG A 106 -2.37 -2.71 -12.50
N ASP A 107 -3.19 -3.11 -11.54
CA ASP A 107 -4.24 -2.27 -10.96
C ASP A 107 -3.88 -1.67 -9.59
N LEU A 108 -2.63 -1.87 -9.15
CA LEU A 108 -2.14 -1.39 -7.89
C LEU A 108 -1.32 -0.10 -8.03
N VAL A 109 -1.47 0.78 -7.05
CA VAL A 109 -0.80 2.08 -6.99
C VAL A 109 -0.19 2.25 -5.60
N ALA A 110 1.06 2.68 -5.55
CA ALA A 110 1.69 3.19 -4.35
C ALA A 110 1.62 4.72 -4.32
N ILE A 111 1.51 5.28 -3.12
CA ILE A 111 1.65 6.72 -2.85
C ILE A 111 2.91 6.89 -2.02
N GLU A 112 3.75 7.87 -2.36
CA GLU A 112 4.96 8.20 -1.61
C GLU A 112 4.58 8.53 -0.16
N PHE A 113 5.26 7.88 0.78
CA PHE A 113 4.89 7.94 2.20
C PHE A 113 4.85 9.39 2.71
N ASP A 114 5.91 10.16 2.45
CA ASP A 114 6.06 11.55 2.91
C ASP A 114 5.18 12.56 2.14
N SER A 115 4.34 12.11 1.20
CA SER A 115 3.44 12.99 0.45
C SER A 115 2.09 13.22 1.12
N LEU A 116 1.71 12.40 2.09
CA LEU A 116 0.50 12.55 2.90
C LEU A 116 0.87 12.98 4.33
N ASP A 117 -0.06 13.63 5.02
CA ASP A 117 0.18 14.17 6.36
C ASP A 117 0.24 13.07 7.42
N HIS A 118 -0.63 12.07 7.31
CA HIS A 118 -0.75 10.98 8.28
C HIS A 118 -1.03 9.65 7.58
N TRP A 119 -0.44 8.59 8.15
CA TRP A 119 -0.71 7.21 7.79
C TRP A 119 -1.09 6.42 9.04
N PHE A 120 -1.99 5.44 8.88
CA PHE A 120 -2.45 4.58 9.97
C PHE A 120 -2.40 3.12 9.54
N GLU A 121 -1.82 2.27 10.38
CA GLU A 121 -2.02 0.82 10.39
C GLU A 121 -3.03 0.47 11.49
N GLU A 122 -4.18 -0.08 11.11
CA GLU A 122 -5.33 -0.13 12.01
C GLU A 122 -5.58 1.26 12.59
N ASP A 123 -5.78 1.42 13.91
CA ASP A 123 -5.95 2.73 14.55
C ASP A 123 -4.62 3.34 15.03
N VAL A 124 -3.48 2.79 14.63
CA VAL A 124 -2.16 3.26 15.06
C VAL A 124 -1.51 4.09 13.97
N GLU A 125 -1.20 5.34 14.28
CA GLU A 125 -0.45 6.21 13.38
C GLU A 125 0.99 5.69 13.17
N VAL A 126 1.46 5.74 11.93
CA VAL A 126 2.80 5.33 11.52
C VAL A 126 3.54 6.51 10.90
N PHE A 127 4.84 6.61 11.19
CA PHE A 127 5.69 7.75 10.82
C PHE A 127 6.86 7.36 9.92
N VAL A 128 6.91 6.09 9.52
CA VAL A 128 7.94 5.54 8.63
C VAL A 128 7.27 4.62 7.62
N HIS A 129 7.99 4.37 6.52
CA HIS A 129 7.56 3.45 5.47
C HIS A 129 7.11 2.08 6.02
N PRO A 130 6.36 1.31 5.22
CA PRO A 130 5.85 0.01 5.62
C PRO A 130 6.96 -0.90 6.13
N ARG A 131 6.69 -1.61 7.22
CA ARG A 131 7.60 -2.60 7.78
C ARG A 131 7.29 -3.98 7.24
N SER A 132 8.31 -4.81 7.08
CA SER A 132 8.17 -6.18 6.59
C SER A 132 7.21 -7.01 7.48
N PRO A 133 6.25 -7.75 6.89
CA PRO A 133 5.34 -8.61 7.66
C PRO A 133 6.02 -9.88 8.20
N PHE A 134 7.20 -10.24 7.70
CA PHE A 134 7.86 -11.51 8.06
C PHE A 134 8.68 -11.47 9.35
N THR A 135 8.99 -10.27 9.84
CA THR A 135 9.89 -10.09 10.98
C THR A 135 9.17 -9.67 12.26
N ARG A 136 7.82 -9.65 12.26
CA ARG A 136 7.05 -9.06 13.37
C ARG A 136 5.81 -9.86 13.77
N ILE A 137 5.55 -9.82 15.08
CA ILE A 137 4.24 -10.09 15.68
C ILE A 137 3.69 -8.74 16.13
N ASP A 138 2.53 -8.36 15.59
CA ASP A 138 1.89 -7.07 15.83
C ASP A 138 0.69 -7.20 16.78
N ALA A 139 0.59 -6.26 17.72
CA ALA A 139 -0.59 -6.05 18.56
C ALA A 139 -0.99 -4.57 18.44
N LEU A 140 -1.75 -4.25 17.40
CA LEU A 140 -2.18 -2.89 17.07
C LEU A 140 -3.59 -2.64 17.62
N ALA A 141 -3.83 -1.44 18.13
CA ALA A 141 -5.19 -1.01 18.46
C ALA A 141 -6.02 -0.97 17.17
N SER A 142 -7.24 -1.51 17.23
CA SER A 142 -8.15 -1.53 16.10
C SER A 142 -9.58 -1.26 16.56
N SER A 143 -10.37 -0.67 15.66
CA SER A 143 -11.80 -0.39 15.83
C SER A 143 -12.65 -1.29 14.93
N ARG A 144 -12.04 -2.35 14.40
CA ARG A 144 -12.74 -3.35 13.58
C ARG A 144 -13.80 -4.07 14.39
N HIS A 145 -14.88 -4.42 13.69
CA HIS A 145 -15.87 -5.35 14.20
C HIS A 145 -15.42 -6.78 13.92
N VAL A 146 -15.15 -7.53 14.99
CA VAL A 146 -14.74 -8.93 14.92
C VAL A 146 -15.79 -9.79 15.62
N VAL A 147 -16.27 -10.81 14.92
CA VAL A 147 -17.22 -11.79 15.44
C VAL A 147 -16.61 -13.18 15.28
N VAL A 148 -16.56 -13.94 16.37
CA VAL A 148 -16.16 -15.34 16.39
C VAL A 148 -17.40 -16.18 16.61
N SER A 149 -17.68 -17.13 15.71
CA SER A 149 -18.85 -17.99 15.79
C SER A 149 -18.53 -19.45 15.44
N ILE A 150 -19.26 -20.39 16.05
CA ILE A 150 -19.28 -21.80 15.66
C ILE A 150 -20.70 -22.20 15.29
N ASP A 151 -20.90 -22.78 14.10
CA ASP A 151 -22.21 -23.21 13.61
C ASP A 151 -23.31 -22.13 13.71
N GLY A 152 -22.93 -20.86 13.47
CA GLY A 152 -23.82 -19.70 13.56
C GLY A 152 -24.08 -19.18 14.98
N VAL A 153 -23.56 -19.84 16.01
CA VAL A 153 -23.61 -19.37 17.40
C VAL A 153 -22.42 -18.46 17.67
N VAL A 154 -22.69 -17.18 17.98
CA VAL A 154 -21.67 -16.20 18.35
C VAL A 154 -21.06 -16.57 19.71
N LEU A 155 -19.73 -16.74 19.73
CA LEU A 155 -18.93 -17.04 20.92
C LEU A 155 -18.26 -15.78 21.48
N ALA A 156 -17.88 -14.84 20.61
CA ALA A 156 -17.29 -13.55 20.99
C ALA A 156 -17.59 -12.48 19.94
N GLU A 157 -17.70 -11.23 20.38
CA GLU A 157 -17.91 -10.06 19.54
C GLU A 157 -17.16 -8.86 20.15
N SER A 158 -16.44 -8.10 19.32
CA SER A 158 -15.73 -6.89 19.74
C SER A 158 -15.72 -5.84 18.64
N HIS A 159 -15.78 -4.58 19.05
CA HIS A 159 -15.50 -3.40 18.22
C HIS A 159 -14.15 -2.75 18.57
N LYS A 160 -13.38 -3.39 19.46
CA LYS A 160 -12.05 -2.99 19.94
C LYS A 160 -11.19 -4.24 20.19
N PRO A 161 -10.95 -5.08 19.18
CA PRO A 161 -10.20 -6.33 19.31
C PRO A 161 -8.71 -6.10 19.62
#